data_AF-A0A958W258-F1
#
_entry.id   AF-A0A958W258-F1
#
_cell.length_a   1.000
_cell.length_b   1.000
_cell.length_c   1.000
_cell.angle_alpha   90.00
_cell.angle_beta   90.00
_cell.angle_gamma   90.00
#
_symmetry.space_group_name_H-M   'P 1'
#
loop_
_entity.id
_entity.type
_entity.pdbx_description
1 polymer ?
#
loop_
_entity_poly.entity_id
_entity_poly.type
_entity_poly.pdbx_seq_one_letter_code
_entity_poly.pdbx_strand_id
1 'polypeptide(L)' 'MSDISHFIQVKVADTLGVKPDEVNPDEEFMSLGLDSMHAIFLIDEIEKEYNVEINPHSFWEFPTINSFAGNLKKKLTK' A
#
# COMPACT_ATOMS: atom_id res chain seq x y z
N MET A 1 -3.34 8.13 15.90
CA MET A 1 -2.91 8.75 14.63
C MET A 1 -2.92 7.61 13.64
N SER A 2 -3.86 7.61 12.69
CA SER A 2 -4.06 6.47 11.80
C SER A 2 -2.90 6.40 10.79
N ASP A 3 -1.91 5.56 11.07
CA ASP A 3 -0.79 5.35 10.16
C ASP A 3 -1.26 4.55 8.94
N ILE A 4 -1.51 5.27 7.84
CA ILE A 4 -1.89 4.69 6.54
C ILE A 4 -0.90 3.58 6.13
N SER A 5 0.38 3.72 6.47
CA SER A 5 1.41 2.69 6.24
C SER A 5 1.07 1.38 6.94
N HIS A 6 0.59 1.43 8.19
CA HIS A 6 0.19 0.23 8.93
C HIS A 6 -1.04 -0.43 8.32
N PHE A 7 -2.04 0.36 7.89
CA PHE A 7 -3.20 -0.18 7.17
C PHE A 7 -2.76 -0.94 5.90
N ILE A 8 -1.89 -0.33 5.11
CA ILE A 8 -1.37 -0.94 3.88
C ILE A 8 -0.56 -2.19 4.20
N GLN A 9 0.31 -2.13 5.21
CA GLN A 9 1.10 -3.28 5.67
C GLN A 9 0.20 -4.46 6.06
N VAL A 10 -0.86 -4.23 6.84
CA VAL A 10 -1.81 -5.27 7.22
C VAL A 10 -2.53 -5.85 6.01
N LYS A 11 -2.95 -5.01 5.06
CA LYS A 11 -3.60 -5.48 3.82
C LYS A 11 -2.67 -6.29 2.93
N VAL A 12 -1.42 -5.85 2.80
CA VAL A 12 -0.38 -6.60 2.08
C VAL A 12 -0.13 -7.95 2.76
N ALA A 13 -0.01 -7.96 4.08
CA ALA A 13 0.21 -9.19 4.85
C ALA A 13 -0.95 -10.17 4.69
N ASP A 14 -2.20 -9.70 4.80
CA ASP A 14 -3.41 -10.49 4.60
C ASP A 14 -3.48 -11.08 3.17
N THR A 15 -3.13 -10.27 2.16
CA THR A 15 -3.06 -10.71 0.76
C THR A 15 -2.02 -11.79 0.53
N LEU A 16 -0.86 -11.67 1.18
CA LEU A 16 0.24 -12.64 1.09
C LEU A 16 0.06 -13.85 2.01
N GLY A 17 -0.91 -13.81 2.94
CA GLY A 17 -1.11 -14.83 3.96
C GLY A 17 0.00 -14.89 5.01
N VAL A 18 0.70 -13.78 5.23
CA VAL A 18 1.79 -13.64 6.22
C VAL A 18 1.38 -12.71 7.36
N LYS A 19 2.21 -12.58 8.40
CA LYS A 19 1.93 -11.63 9.48
C LYS A 19 2.33 -10.20 9.08
N PRO A 20 1.60 -9.16 9.55
CA PRO A 20 1.99 -7.77 9.32
C PRO A 20 3.41 -7.45 9.80
N ASP A 21 3.85 -8.09 10.90
CA ASP A 21 5.20 -7.93 11.44
C ASP A 21 6.30 -8.53 10.54
N GLU A 22 5.95 -9.43 9.62
CA GLU A 22 6.89 -10.01 8.64
C GLU A 22 6.98 -9.14 7.37
N VAL A 23 6.02 -8.23 7.17
CA VAL A 23 6.00 -7.32 6.03
C VAL A 23 6.85 -6.10 6.37
N ASN A 24 8.00 -5.96 5.72
CA ASN A 24 8.87 -4.80 5.90
C ASN A 24 8.32 -3.59 5.11
N PRO A 25 7.96 -2.47 5.75
CA PRO A 25 7.40 -1.31 5.07
C PRO A 25 8.40 -0.52 4.22
N ASP A 26 9.70 -0.77 4.39
CA ASP A 26 10.78 -0.22 3.56
C ASP A 26 11.17 -1.15 2.40
N GLU A 27 10.59 -2.35 2.33
CA GLU A 27 10.79 -3.29 1.23
C GLU A 27 9.84 -3.01 0.07
N GLU A 28 10.25 -3.39 -1.13
CA GLU A 28 9.44 -3.19 -2.32
C GLU A 28 8.25 -4.15 -2.35
N PHE A 29 7.09 -3.68 -2.80
CA PHE A 29 5.90 -4.52 -2.96
C PHE A 29 6.19 -5.77 -3.80
N MET A 30 6.95 -5.62 -4.90
CA MET A 30 7.34 -6.77 -5.73
C MET A 30 8.27 -7.75 -5.00
N SER A 31 9.19 -7.25 -4.16
CA SER A 31 10.08 -8.10 -3.36
C SER A 31 9.34 -8.87 -2.28
N LEU A 32 8.29 -8.27 -1.71
CA LEU A 32 7.38 -8.90 -0.75
C LEU A 32 6.51 -10.00 -1.39
N GLY A 33 6.49 -10.12 -2.73
CA GLY A 33 5.64 -11.06 -3.46
C GLY A 33 4.29 -10.48 -3.88
N LEU A 34 4.12 -9.17 -3.85
CA LEU A 34 2.90 -8.51 -4.30
C LEU A 34 2.87 -8.49 -5.85
N ASP A 35 2.10 -9.40 -6.44
CA ASP A 35 1.86 -9.40 -7.89
C ASP A 35 0.97 -8.23 -8.36
N SER A 36 1.02 -7.92 -9.66
CA SER A 36 0.23 -6.85 -10.29
C SER A 36 -1.28 -6.95 -10.02
N MET A 37 -1.80 -8.17 -9.84
CA MET A 37 -3.22 -8.38 -9.51
C MET A 37 -3.52 -7.89 -8.09
N HIS A 38 -2.70 -8.27 -7.12
CA HIS A 38 -2.82 -7.86 -5.72
C HIS A 38 -2.64 -6.34 -5.57
N ALA A 39 -1.74 -5.74 -6.35
CA ALA A 39 -1.55 -4.29 -6.41
C ALA A 39 -2.83 -3.54 -6.81
N ILE A 40 -3.55 -4.03 -7.83
CA ILE A 40 -4.82 -3.43 -8.29
C ILE A 40 -5.90 -3.56 -7.19
N PHE A 41 -6.00 -4.72 -6.54
CA PHE A 41 -6.96 -4.92 -5.44
C PHE A 41 -6.66 -3.99 -4.25
N LEU A 42 -5.38 -3.86 -3.89
CA LEU A 42 -4.95 -2.98 -2.82
C LEU A 42 -5.27 -1.51 -3.14
N ILE A 43 -5.07 -1.06 -4.38
CA ILE A 43 -5.49 0.27 -4.82
C ILE A 43 -6.99 0.43 -4.64
N ASP A 44 -7.80 -0.45 -5.20
CA ASP A 44 -9.26 -0.33 -5.18
C ASP A 44 -9.81 -0.27 -3.73
N GLU A 45 -9.24 -1.06 -2.81
CA GLU A 45 -9.61 -0.96 -1.38
C GLU A 45 -9.22 0.39 -0.76
N ILE A 46 -8.01 0.89 -1.04
CA ILE A 46 -7.55 2.17 -0.49
C ILE A 46 -8.37 3.33 -1.09
N GLU A 47 -8.65 3.30 -2.39
CA GLU A 47 -9.49 4.29 -3.06
C GLU A 47 -10.88 4.34 -2.45
N LYS A 48 -11.48 3.18 -2.12
CA LYS A 48 -12.80 3.09 -1.46
C LYS A 48 -12.78 3.56 -0.02
N GLU A 49 -11.77 3.14 0.76
CA GLU A 49 -11.66 3.47 2.19
C GLU A 49 -11.40 4.97 2.40
N TYR A 50 -10.50 5.53 1.59
CA TYR A 50 -10.04 6.91 1.75
C TYR A 50 -10.68 7.89 0.76
N ASN A 51 -11.53 7.39 -0.15
CA ASN A 51 -12.20 8.15 -1.21
C ASN A 51 -11.21 8.97 -2.05
N VAL A 52 -10.12 8.33 -2.46
CA VAL A 52 -9.03 8.91 -3.26
C VAL A 52 -8.91 8.21 -4.62
N GLU A 53 -8.24 8.85 -5.57
CA GLU A 53 -7.82 8.23 -6.84
C GLU A 53 -6.30 8.03 -6.86
N ILE A 54 -5.89 6.80 -7.14
CA ILE A 54 -4.51 6.31 -7.15
C ILE A 54 -4.24 5.69 -8.52
N ASN A 55 -3.16 6.15 -9.16
CA ASN A 55 -2.74 5.56 -10.42
C ASN A 55 -1.95 4.26 -10.13
N PRO A 56 -2.20 3.14 -10.85
CA PRO A 56 -1.36 1.94 -10.76
C PRO A 56 0.14 2.22 -10.98
N HIS A 57 0.47 3.24 -11.77
CA HIS A 57 1.84 3.70 -11.97
C HIS A 57 2.53 4.18 -10.68
N SER A 58 1.75 4.56 -9.65
CA SER A 58 2.28 4.94 -8.34
C SER A 58 3.00 3.78 -7.64
N PHE A 59 2.76 2.51 -7.99
CA PHE A 59 3.59 1.41 -7.50
C PHE A 59 5.02 1.44 -8.08
N TRP A 60 5.23 2.03 -9.26
CA TRP A 60 6.56 2.25 -9.83
C TRP A 60 7.24 3.49 -9.29
N GLU A 61 6.48 4.56 -9.04
CA GLU A 61 7.03 5.78 -8.43
C GLU A 61 7.31 5.60 -6.93
N PHE A 62 6.49 4.80 -6.25
CA PHE A 62 6.55 4.54 -4.82
C PHE A 62 6.55 3.02 -4.58
N PRO A 63 7.68 2.33 -4.81
CA PRO A 63 7.74 0.88 -4.76
C PRO A 63 7.64 0.32 -3.34
N THR A 64 7.67 1.15 -2.29
CA THR A 64 7.60 0.73 -0.88
C THR A 64 6.34 1.23 -0.18
N ILE A 65 5.90 0.50 0.86
CA ILE A 65 4.72 0.84 1.66
C ILE A 65 4.86 2.25 2.27
N ASN A 66 6.03 2.58 2.81
CA ASN A 66 6.29 3.89 3.40
C ASN A 66 6.17 5.02 2.37
N SER A 67 6.76 4.85 1.18
CA SER A 67 6.71 5.86 0.12
C SER A 67 5.27 6.07 -0.38
N PHE A 68 4.55 4.97 -0.59
CA PHE A 68 3.17 4.99 -1.08
C PHE A 68 2.21 5.59 -0.04
N ALA A 69 2.31 5.17 1.22
CA ALA A 69 1.54 5.75 2.32
C ALA A 69 1.83 7.24 2.51
N GLY A 70 3.08 7.66 2.34
CA GLY A 70 3.49 9.06 2.36
C GLY A 70 2.82 9.88 1.25
N ASN A 71 2.73 9.33 0.04
CA ASN A 71 2.02 9.97 -1.07
C ASN A 71 0.51 10.06 -0.80
N LEU A 72 -0.08 8.99 -0.25
CA LEU A 72 -1.50 8.96 0.10
C LEU A 72 -1.85 10.01 1.17
N LYS A 73 -1.03 10.10 2.22
CA LYS A 73 -1.17 11.10 3.28
C LYS A 73 -1.16 12.51 2.73
N LYS A 74 -0.28 12.80 1.76
CA LYS A 74 -0.24 14.10 1.07
C LYS A 74 -1.52 14.40 0.29
N LYS A 75 -2.11 13.39 -0.37
CA LYS A 75 -3.40 13.54 -1.07
C LYS A 75 -4.57 13.80 -0.11
N LEU A 76 -4.58 13.14 1.05
CA LEU A 76 -5.64 13.27 2.04
C LEU A 76 -5.59 14.54 2.89
N THR A 77 -4.41 15.15 3.02
CA THR A 77 -4.24 16.39 3.78
C THR A 77 -4.44 17.64 2.91
N LYS A 78 -4.86 17.47 1.65
CA LYS A 78 -5.03 18.54 0.67
C LYS A 78 -6.51 18.73 0.35
#